data_AF-A0A660NRF9-F1
#
_entry.id   AF-A0A660NRF9-F1
#
_cell.length_a   1.000
_cell.length_b   1.000
_cell.length_c   1.000
_cell.angle_alpha   90.00
_cell.angle_beta   90.00
_cell.angle_gamma   90.00
#
_symmetry.space_group_name_H-M   'P 1'
#
loop_
_entity.id
_entity.type
_entity.pdbx_description
1 polymer ?
#
loop_
_entity_poly.entity_id
_entity_poly.type
_entity_poly.pdbx_seq_one_letter_code
_entity_poly.pdbx_strand_id
1 'polypeptide(L)'
;MQQNYNKKTTQTGHKTIVGTLLTLLYRIYVLFVFLPLFLVASIITATVTAIGCRLGNGHFWGYHPGRLWGKFTIRALLLPVKVEGREHLHQNQSYVFVSNHQGSFDIFLIYGFLGRNFKWMMKKSIRKIPFIGIACEYAHHIFVDKSGASKIKRTYDQARETLREG
;
A
#
# COMPACT_ATOMS: atom_id res chain seq x y z
N MET A 1 -23.92 -39.79 -11.31
CA MET A 1 -22.78 -39.66 -12.26
C MET A 1 -21.60 -39.06 -11.51
N GLN A 2 -20.66 -39.88 -11.06
CA GLN A 2 -19.42 -39.45 -10.41
C GLN A 2 -18.44 -38.97 -11.49
N GLN A 3 -18.05 -37.69 -11.48
CA GLN A 3 -16.98 -37.18 -12.32
C GLN A 3 -15.63 -37.44 -11.65
N ASN A 4 -14.80 -38.22 -12.33
CA ASN A 4 -13.43 -38.55 -11.99
C ASN A 4 -12.55 -37.30 -11.87
N TYR A 5 -12.20 -36.91 -10.64
CA TYR A 5 -11.21 -35.87 -10.38
C TYR A 5 -9.80 -36.48 -10.55
N ASN A 6 -9.30 -36.44 -11.78
CA ASN A 6 -7.98 -36.93 -12.13
C ASN A 6 -6.91 -36.07 -11.44
N LYS A 7 -6.15 -36.66 -10.51
CA LYS A 7 -4.98 -36.05 -9.87
C LYS A 7 -4.00 -35.60 -10.96
N LYS A 8 -3.91 -34.30 -11.23
CA LYS A 8 -2.74 -33.72 -11.89
C LYS A 8 -1.57 -33.86 -10.92
N THR A 9 -0.75 -34.88 -11.14
CA THR A 9 0.59 -35.00 -10.60
C THR A 9 1.36 -33.72 -10.92
N THR A 10 1.63 -32.92 -9.89
CA THR A 10 2.57 -31.80 -9.93
C THR A 10 3.94 -32.34 -10.32
N GLN A 11 4.29 -32.21 -11.60
CA GLN A 11 5.69 -32.31 -12.02
C GLN A 11 6.45 -31.14 -11.37
N THR A 12 7.28 -31.46 -10.38
CA THR A 12 8.29 -30.56 -9.85
C THR A 12 9.28 -30.26 -10.97
N GLY A 13 9.08 -29.15 -11.67
CA GLY A 13 9.97 -28.70 -12.74
C GLY A 13 11.40 -28.57 -12.22
N HIS A 14 12.32 -29.33 -12.82
CA HIS A 14 13.77 -29.16 -12.59
C HIS A 14 14.14 -27.71 -12.90
N LYS A 15 14.58 -26.94 -11.90
CA LYS A 15 15.08 -25.58 -12.14
C LYS A 15 16.38 -25.68 -12.92
N THR A 16 16.46 -24.99 -14.05
CA THR A 16 17.70 -24.92 -14.83
C THR A 16 18.79 -24.19 -14.04
N ILE A 17 20.07 -24.49 -14.35
CA ILE A 17 21.22 -23.79 -13.76
C ILE A 17 21.08 -22.27 -13.98
N VAL A 18 20.67 -21.86 -15.18
CA VAL A 18 20.41 -20.46 -15.54
C VAL A 18 19.32 -19.84 -14.66
N GLY A 19 18.17 -20.52 -14.50
CA GLY A 19 17.08 -20.02 -13.67
C GLY A 19 17.48 -19.88 -12.19
N THR A 20 18.32 -20.80 -11.71
CA THR A 20 18.87 -20.75 -10.35
C THR A 20 19.83 -19.58 -10.17
N LEU A 21 20.74 -19.36 -11.13
CA LEU A 21 21.67 -18.24 -11.13
C LEU A 21 20.92 -16.89 -11.18
N LEU A 22 19.93 -16.73 -12.06
CA LEU A 22 19.11 -15.52 -12.13
C LEU A 22 18.36 -15.26 -10.81
N THR A 23 17.83 -16.30 -10.18
CA THR A 23 17.17 -16.19 -8.87
C THR A 23 18.16 -15.73 -7.78
N LEU A 24 19.39 -16.26 -7.80
CA LEU A 24 20.43 -15.86 -6.85
C LEU A 24 20.84 -14.40 -7.05
N LEU A 25 21.08 -13.98 -8.29
CA LEU A 25 21.41 -12.59 -8.63
C LEU A 25 20.30 -11.63 -8.20
N TYR A 26 19.04 -11.99 -8.46
CA TYR A 26 17.89 -11.20 -8.01
C TYR A 26 17.82 -11.10 -6.49
N ARG A 27 18.10 -12.18 -5.75
CA ARG A 27 18.14 -12.15 -4.27
C ARG A 27 19.26 -11.24 -3.74
N ILE A 28 20.43 -11.29 -4.35
CA ILE A 28 21.56 -10.41 -4.01
C ILE A 28 21.17 -8.95 -4.27
N TYR A 29 20.58 -8.66 -5.44
CA TYR A 29 20.04 -7.33 -5.75
C TYR A 29 19.01 -6.87 -4.72
N VAL A 30 18.04 -7.74 -4.37
CA VAL A 30 17.01 -7.40 -3.39
C VAL A 30 17.61 -7.09 -2.03
N LEU A 31 18.58 -7.88 -1.58
CA LEU A 31 19.15 -7.76 -0.25
C LEU A 31 20.13 -6.58 -0.13
N PHE A 32 21.01 -6.37 -1.12
CA PHE A 32 22.11 -5.42 -1.01
C PHE A 32 21.86 -4.10 -1.73
N VAL A 33 20.90 -4.04 -2.66
CA VAL A 33 20.58 -2.81 -3.40
C VAL A 33 19.19 -2.32 -3.04
N PHE A 34 18.16 -3.13 -3.26
CA PHE A 34 16.78 -2.70 -3.03
C PHE A 34 16.50 -2.44 -1.55
N LEU A 35 16.83 -3.37 -0.64
CA LEU A 35 16.46 -3.26 0.76
C LEU A 35 17.04 -2.00 1.43
N PRO A 36 18.33 -1.65 1.27
CA PRO A 36 18.86 -0.39 1.82
C PRO A 36 18.15 0.84 1.25
N LEU A 37 17.94 0.89 -0.08
CA LEU A 37 17.26 2.01 -0.72
C LEU A 37 15.80 2.12 -0.27
N PHE A 38 15.12 0.99 -0.09
CA PHE A 38 13.75 0.92 0.41
C PHE A 38 13.65 1.47 1.83
N LEU A 39 14.57 1.12 2.72
CA LEU A 39 14.58 1.62 4.10
C LEU A 39 14.80 3.14 4.14
N VAL A 40 15.79 3.64 3.38
CA VAL A 40 16.06 5.08 3.28
C VAL A 40 14.85 5.82 2.68
N ALA A 41 14.29 5.32 1.58
CA ALA A 41 13.11 5.92 0.96
C ALA A 41 11.89 5.93 1.91
N SER A 42 11.73 4.89 2.73
CA SER A 42 10.65 4.82 3.73
C SER A 42 10.80 5.89 4.81
N ILE A 43 12.01 6.09 5.33
CA ILE A 43 12.30 7.13 6.34
C ILE A 43 12.11 8.54 5.75
N ILE A 44 12.62 8.78 4.54
CA ILE A 44 12.43 10.04 3.83
C ILE A 44 10.93 10.31 3.62
N THR A 45 10.19 9.32 3.14
CA THR A 45 8.75 9.45 2.88
C THR A 45 7.98 9.76 4.16
N ALA A 46 8.25 9.04 5.25
CA ALA A 46 7.59 9.28 6.52
C ALA A 46 7.89 10.68 7.06
N THR A 47 9.16 11.10 7.02
CA THR A 47 9.61 12.41 7.50
C THR A 47 9.01 13.55 6.66
N VAL A 48 9.09 13.45 5.33
CA VAL A 48 8.53 14.47 4.41
C VAL A 48 7.01 14.57 4.55
N THR A 49 6.32 13.44 4.70
CA THR A 49 4.86 13.44 4.95
C THR A 49 4.52 14.14 6.26
N ALA A 50 5.20 13.77 7.35
CA ALA A 50 4.92 14.33 8.67
C ALA A 50 5.22 15.84 8.73
N ILE A 51 6.40 16.27 8.26
CA ILE A 51 6.80 17.68 8.24
C ILE A 51 5.92 18.47 7.27
N GLY A 52 5.70 17.96 6.06
CA GLY A 52 4.88 18.61 5.05
C GLY A 52 3.47 18.86 5.53
N CYS A 53 2.78 17.84 6.04
CA CYS A 53 1.44 17.99 6.61
C CYS A 53 1.41 18.95 7.82
N ARG A 54 2.47 18.99 8.64
CA ARG A 54 2.59 19.92 9.78
C ARG A 54 2.70 21.38 9.32
N LEU A 55 3.37 21.63 8.20
CA LEU A 55 3.62 22.96 7.64
C LEU A 55 2.47 23.49 6.75
N GLY A 56 1.56 22.61 6.32
CA GLY A 56 0.36 22.98 5.53
C GLY A 56 0.20 22.14 4.26
N ASN A 57 -0.91 22.29 3.53
CA ASN A 57 -1.21 21.50 2.33
C ASN A 57 -1.19 19.97 2.56
N GLY A 58 -1.86 19.52 3.63
CA GLY A 58 -1.94 18.09 3.99
C GLY A 58 -2.56 17.20 2.91
N HIS A 59 -3.33 17.77 1.97
CA HIS A 59 -3.80 17.05 0.79
C HIS A 59 -2.62 16.60 -0.07
N PHE A 60 -1.69 17.50 -0.42
CA PHE A 60 -0.51 17.15 -1.21
C PHE A 60 0.44 16.22 -0.44
N TRP A 61 0.85 16.63 0.76
CA TRP A 61 1.88 15.92 1.52
C TRP A 61 1.41 14.57 2.07
N GLY A 62 0.11 14.42 2.34
CA GLY A 62 -0.46 13.14 2.77
C GLY A 62 -0.53 12.09 1.66
N TYR A 63 -0.32 12.47 0.40
CA TYR A 63 -0.49 11.57 -0.74
C TYR A 63 0.75 11.43 -1.62
N HIS A 64 1.33 12.53 -2.09
CA HIS A 64 2.36 12.50 -3.13
C HIS A 64 3.66 11.81 -2.69
N PRO A 65 4.18 12.01 -1.47
CA PRO A 65 5.32 11.24 -0.97
C PRO A 65 5.05 9.74 -0.99
N GLY A 66 3.91 9.29 -0.45
CA GLY A 66 3.50 7.89 -0.46
C GLY A 66 3.35 7.33 -1.88
N ARG A 67 2.79 8.11 -2.81
CA ARG A 67 2.68 7.74 -4.23
C ARG A 67 4.04 7.50 -4.88
N LEU A 68 5.01 8.40 -4.66
CA LEU A 68 6.36 8.24 -5.18
C LEU A 68 7.05 7.01 -4.58
N TRP A 69 6.92 6.82 -3.27
CA TRP A 69 7.43 5.65 -2.56
C TRP A 69 6.86 4.32 -3.09
N GLY A 70 5.54 4.27 -3.33
CA GLY A 70 4.88 3.10 -3.91
C GLY A 70 5.38 2.81 -5.33
N LYS A 71 5.49 3.83 -6.18
CA LYS A 71 6.04 3.68 -7.54
C LYS A 71 7.50 3.21 -7.52
N PHE A 72 8.33 3.85 -6.71
CA PHE A 72 9.72 3.46 -6.52
C PHE A 72 9.82 1.99 -6.12
N THR A 73 9.07 1.57 -5.10
CA THR A 73 9.12 0.20 -4.57
C THR A 73 8.76 -0.84 -5.63
N ILE A 74 7.64 -0.65 -6.32
CA ILE A 74 7.18 -1.58 -7.37
C ILE A 74 8.17 -1.63 -8.55
N ARG A 75 8.67 -0.47 -9.00
CA ARG A 75 9.59 -0.39 -10.13
C ARG A 75 10.97 -0.95 -9.81
N ALA A 76 11.49 -0.69 -8.61
CA ALA A 76 12.78 -1.23 -8.17
C ALA A 76 12.72 -2.76 -8.00
N LEU A 77 11.56 -3.30 -7.63
CA LEU A 77 11.34 -4.75 -7.60
C LEU A 77 11.02 -5.35 -8.97
N LEU A 78 11.06 -4.56 -10.04
CA LEU A 78 10.79 -4.99 -11.42
C LEU A 78 9.42 -5.66 -11.59
N LEU A 79 8.43 -5.22 -10.81
CA LEU A 79 7.08 -5.78 -10.83
C LEU A 79 6.24 -5.11 -11.92
N PRO A 80 5.70 -5.86 -12.90
CA PRO A 80 4.79 -5.30 -13.88
C PRO A 80 3.45 -4.97 -13.22
N VAL A 81 2.90 -3.80 -13.54
CA VAL A 81 1.58 -3.37 -13.06
C VAL A 81 0.72 -2.98 -14.25
N LYS A 82 -0.46 -3.61 -14.33
CA LYS A 82 -1.53 -3.24 -15.24
C LYS A 82 -2.66 -2.63 -14.42
N VAL A 83 -3.20 -1.50 -14.87
CA VAL A 83 -4.38 -0.88 -14.25
C VAL A 83 -5.46 -0.77 -15.32
N GLU A 84 -6.64 -1.27 -15.00
CA GLU A 84 -7.84 -1.26 -15.85
C GLU A 84 -8.98 -0.56 -15.10
N GLY A 85 -9.96 -0.02 -15.82
CA GLY A 85 -11.15 0.57 -15.19
C GLY A 85 -10.96 1.98 -14.62
N ARG A 86 -9.88 2.69 -14.98
CA ARG A 86 -9.62 4.06 -14.49
C ARG A 86 -10.65 5.06 -15.04
N GLU A 87 -11.19 4.78 -16.22
CA GLU A 87 -12.25 5.50 -16.90
C GLU A 87 -13.56 5.58 -16.08
N HIS A 88 -13.78 4.66 -15.13
CA HIS A 88 -14.93 4.69 -14.23
C HIS A 88 -14.79 5.74 -13.11
N LEU A 89 -13.65 6.41 -13.00
CA LEU A 89 -13.38 7.40 -11.96
C LEU A 89 -13.72 8.81 -12.45
N HIS A 90 -14.78 9.40 -11.91
CA HIS A 90 -15.24 10.76 -12.19
C HIS A 90 -14.53 11.80 -11.32
N GLN A 91 -14.21 12.96 -11.89
CA GLN A 91 -13.63 14.07 -11.13
C GLN A 91 -14.63 14.61 -10.10
N ASN A 92 -14.13 15.16 -8.99
CA ASN A 92 -14.94 15.77 -7.92
C ASN A 92 -15.97 14.84 -7.27
N GLN A 93 -15.73 13.53 -7.33
CA GLN A 93 -16.55 12.51 -6.67
C GLN A 93 -15.73 11.81 -5.59
N SER A 94 -16.31 11.70 -4.38
CA SER A 94 -15.76 10.93 -3.28
C SER A 94 -16.01 9.43 -3.50
N TYR A 95 -15.00 8.61 -3.25
CA TYR A 95 -15.06 7.16 -3.41
C TYR A 95 -14.62 6.45 -2.14
N VAL A 96 -15.25 5.30 -1.88
CA VAL A 96 -14.73 4.31 -0.94
C VAL A 96 -14.10 3.19 -1.77
N PHE A 97 -12.76 3.13 -1.76
CA PHE A 97 -12.03 2.05 -2.42
C PHE A 97 -11.96 0.83 -1.51
N VAL A 98 -12.45 -0.30 -2.00
CA VAL A 98 -12.40 -1.58 -1.29
C VAL A 98 -11.56 -2.54 -2.12
N SER A 99 -10.48 -3.05 -1.53
CA SER A 99 -9.64 -4.08 -2.13
C SER A 99 -9.68 -5.36 -1.32
N ASN A 100 -9.52 -6.49 -1.99
CA ASN A 100 -9.04 -7.69 -1.30
C ASN A 100 -7.67 -7.37 -0.67
N HIS A 101 -7.44 -7.84 0.56
CA HIS A 101 -6.14 -7.69 1.21
C HIS A 101 -5.36 -9.00 1.03
N GLN A 102 -4.30 -8.98 0.22
CA GLN A 102 -3.48 -10.16 -0.08
C GLN A 102 -2.09 -10.08 0.53
N GLY A 103 -1.61 -8.86 0.84
CA GLY A 103 -0.35 -8.70 1.54
C GLY A 103 0.07 -7.25 1.71
N SER A 104 1.28 -7.06 2.23
CA SER A 104 1.86 -5.73 2.44
C SER A 104 2.05 -4.94 1.14
N PHE A 105 2.18 -5.61 0.00
CA PHE A 105 2.35 -4.97 -1.30
C PHE A 105 1.14 -4.15 -1.77
N ASP A 106 -0.03 -4.41 -1.21
CA ASP A 106 -1.24 -3.62 -1.48
C ASP A 106 -1.01 -2.13 -1.20
N ILE A 107 -0.18 -1.81 -0.19
CA ILE A 107 0.19 -0.44 0.16
C ILE A 107 0.86 0.26 -1.02
N PHE A 108 1.87 -0.39 -1.63
CA PHE A 108 2.65 0.21 -2.73
C PHE A 108 1.86 0.30 -4.03
N LEU A 109 1.05 -0.71 -4.31
CA LEU A 109 0.18 -0.75 -5.49
C LEU A 109 -0.86 0.38 -5.42
N ILE A 110 -1.56 0.50 -4.29
CA ILE A 110 -2.61 1.51 -4.12
C ILE A 110 -2.00 2.91 -4.13
N TYR A 111 -0.97 3.18 -3.32
CA TYR A 111 -0.30 4.50 -3.35
C TYR A 111 0.23 4.85 -4.74
N GLY A 112 0.95 3.92 -5.39
CA GLY A 112 1.66 4.20 -6.62
C GLY A 112 0.76 4.32 -7.86
N PHE A 113 -0.34 3.56 -7.90
CA PHE A 113 -1.06 3.28 -9.15
C PHE A 113 -2.57 3.53 -9.12
N LEU A 114 -3.19 3.70 -7.94
CA LEU A 114 -4.61 4.09 -7.86
C LEU A 114 -4.86 5.44 -8.55
N GLY A 115 -3.91 6.37 -8.41
CA GLY A 115 -3.96 7.67 -9.09
C GLY A 115 -5.02 8.62 -8.53
N ARG A 116 -5.46 8.41 -7.29
CA ARG A 116 -6.35 9.29 -6.55
C ARG A 116 -5.76 9.60 -5.19
N ASN A 117 -5.97 10.81 -4.68
CA ASN A 117 -5.74 11.10 -3.28
C ASN A 117 -6.76 10.34 -2.44
N PHE A 118 -6.33 9.74 -1.33
CA PHE A 118 -7.18 8.91 -0.50
C PHE A 118 -6.68 8.87 0.94
N LYS A 119 -7.57 8.52 1.87
CA LYS A 119 -7.23 8.26 3.26
C LYS A 119 -7.35 6.76 3.54
N TRP A 120 -6.32 6.18 4.14
CA TRP A 120 -6.35 4.78 4.56
C TRP A 120 -7.27 4.59 5.76
N MET A 121 -7.99 3.47 5.77
CA MET A 121 -8.55 2.89 6.99
C MET A 121 -7.62 1.77 7.46
N MET A 122 -7.01 1.94 8.64
CA MET A 122 -5.93 1.06 9.09
C MET A 122 -6.03 0.67 10.57
N LYS A 123 -5.40 -0.43 10.97
CA LYS A 123 -5.43 -0.92 12.36
C LYS A 123 -4.86 0.13 13.33
N LYS A 124 -5.53 0.37 14.47
CA LYS A 124 -5.03 1.27 15.52
C LYS A 124 -3.60 0.99 15.97
N SER A 125 -3.15 -0.27 15.94
CA SER A 125 -1.78 -0.64 16.32
C SER A 125 -0.69 0.00 15.45
N ILE A 126 -1.00 0.36 14.19
CA ILE A 126 -0.05 1.01 13.27
C ILE A 126 0.38 2.39 13.79
N ARG A 127 -0.47 3.06 14.57
CA ARG A 127 -0.13 4.34 15.22
C ARG A 127 1.09 4.24 16.14
N LYS A 128 1.40 3.04 16.65
CA LYS A 128 2.53 2.81 17.56
C LYS A 128 3.87 2.61 16.83
N ILE A 129 3.86 2.47 15.51
CA ILE A 129 5.08 2.24 14.75
C ILE A 129 5.86 3.56 14.63
N PRO A 130 7.13 3.66 15.06
CA PRO A 130 7.92 4.88 14.96
C PRO A 130 7.99 5.39 13.52
N PHE A 131 7.97 6.71 13.33
CA PHE A 131 7.91 7.44 12.05
C PHE A 131 6.61 7.19 11.25
N ILE A 132 6.24 5.94 11.02
CA ILE A 132 5.07 5.55 10.22
C ILE A 132 3.78 6.00 10.88
N GLY A 133 3.61 5.73 12.18
CA GLY A 133 2.41 6.13 12.92
C GLY A 133 2.19 7.64 12.91
N ILE A 134 3.28 8.40 13.09
CA ILE A 134 3.28 9.86 13.06
C ILE A 134 2.92 10.37 11.67
N ALA A 135 3.55 9.84 10.62
CA ALA A 135 3.25 10.22 9.25
C ALA A 135 1.79 9.93 8.88
N CYS A 136 1.26 8.76 9.26
CA CYS A 136 -0.13 8.40 9.02
C CYS A 136 -1.12 9.29 9.78
N GLU A 137 -0.78 9.69 11.00
CA GLU A 137 -1.60 10.60 11.80
C GLU A 137 -1.66 12.00 11.18
N TYR A 138 -0.51 12.57 10.81
CA TYR A 138 -0.45 13.87 10.14
C TYR A 138 -1.02 13.83 8.71
N ALA A 139 -1.01 12.68 8.04
CA ALA A 139 -1.70 12.49 6.76
C ALA A 139 -3.23 12.35 6.92
N HIS A 140 -3.76 12.43 8.15
CA HIS A 140 -5.19 12.26 8.46
C HIS A 140 -5.76 10.92 8.00
N HIS A 141 -4.99 9.84 8.09
CA HIS A 141 -5.53 8.50 7.92
C HIS A 141 -6.41 8.09 9.11
N ILE A 142 -7.34 7.18 8.86
CA ILE A 142 -8.35 6.75 9.82
C ILE A 142 -7.86 5.49 10.53
N PHE A 143 -7.66 5.58 11.83
CA PHE A 143 -7.30 4.45 12.68
C PHE A 143 -8.55 3.74 13.21
N VAL A 144 -8.75 2.50 12.77
CA VAL A 144 -9.87 1.66 13.19
C VAL A 144 -9.59 1.03 14.55
N ASP A 145 -10.38 1.40 15.56
CA ASP A 145 -10.39 0.78 16.88
C ASP A 145 -11.59 -0.18 17.00
N LYS A 146 -11.33 -1.49 16.96
CA LYS A 146 -12.35 -2.54 17.05
C LYS A 146 -12.60 -3.03 18.47
N SER A 147 -12.09 -2.37 19.51
CA SER A 147 -12.21 -2.87 20.89
C SER A 147 -13.62 -2.72 21.50
N GLY A 148 -14.61 -2.22 20.75
CA GLY A 148 -15.99 -2.07 21.22
C GLY A 148 -16.88 -1.32 20.23
N ALA A 149 -18.20 -1.54 20.31
CA ALA A 149 -19.18 -1.01 19.36
C ALA A 149 -19.13 0.53 19.23
N SER A 150 -19.00 1.25 20.36
CA SER A 150 -18.91 2.71 20.37
C SER A 150 -17.69 3.24 19.57
N LYS A 151 -16.54 2.56 19.66
CA LYS A 151 -15.32 2.96 18.96
C LYS A 151 -15.37 2.67 17.46
N ILE A 152 -16.02 1.57 17.11
CA ILE A 152 -16.32 1.24 15.71
C ILE A 152 -17.24 2.31 15.12
N LYS A 153 -18.31 2.69 15.85
CA LYS A 153 -19.21 3.77 15.43
C LYS A 153 -18.46 5.09 15.21
N ARG A 154 -17.57 5.48 16.14
CA ARG A 154 -16.73 6.68 15.98
C ARG A 154 -15.85 6.63 14.73
N THR A 155 -15.34 5.45 14.38
CA THR A 155 -14.55 5.27 13.15
C THR A 155 -15.40 5.52 11.90
N TYR A 156 -16.64 5.02 11.88
CA TYR A 156 -17.58 5.28 10.79
C TYR A 156 -17.98 6.76 10.71
N ASP A 157 -18.22 7.39 11.85
CA ASP A 157 -18.56 8.82 11.91
C ASP A 157 -17.41 9.67 11.33
N GLN A 158 -16.15 9.39 11.70
CA GLN A 158 -14.96 10.06 11.14
C GLN A 158 -14.81 9.82 9.63
N ALA A 159 -15.04 8.59 9.15
CA ALA A 159 -14.98 8.28 7.73
C ALA A 159 -16.05 9.06 6.94
N ARG A 160 -17.25 9.20 7.52
CA ARG A 160 -18.35 9.98 6.92
C ARG A 160 -18.00 11.46 6.84
N GLU A 161 -17.41 12.05 7.87
CA GLU A 161 -16.96 13.45 7.87
C GLU A 161 -15.90 13.68 6.79
N THR A 162 -14.89 12.81 6.74
CA THR A 162 -13.81 12.86 5.73
C THR A 162 -14.38 12.84 4.31
N LEU A 163 -15.38 12.00 4.03
CA LEU A 163 -16.00 11.93 2.70
C LEU A 163 -16.80 13.18 2.30
N ARG A 164 -17.30 13.95 3.28
CA ARG A 164 -18.07 15.19 3.03
C ARG A 164 -17.16 16.37 2.71
N GLU A 165 -15.94 16.38 3.25
CA GLU A 165 -14.96 17.45 3.04
C GLU A 165 -14.17 17.32 1.72
N GLY A 166 -14.14 16.12 1.13
CA GLY A 166 -13.43 15.82 -0.13
C GLY A 166 -11.97 15.45 0.10
#